data_AF-A0ABD4WMD3-F1
#
_entry.id   AF-A0ABD4WMD3-F1
#
_cell.length_a   1.000
_cell.length_b   1.000
_cell.length_c   1.000
_cell.angle_alpha   90.00
_cell.angle_beta   90.00
_cell.angle_gamma   90.00
#
_symmetry.space_group_name_H-M   'P 1'
#
loop_
_entity.id
_entity.type
_entity.pdbx_description
1 polymer ?
#
loop_
_entity_poly.entity_id
_entity_poly.type
_entity_poly.pdbx_seq_one_letter_code
_entity_poly.pdbx_strand_id
1 'polypeptide(L)'
;INNHLMSVSQAFTYIKGVPKKVNQVYAGKYGHQLQDFYARIQNAAKAVKRDTEIEIEKEQVHDIAYTSIVGLDKYVHEANQQGNSLSLRDMCRLIYQIAKNQFYELVNPKGQDYSSVYANQQEVIHNESQTTTLAKPKHIIRKELVPDWLKAEQQQEEAPKEAEISLDQQLEMIQLKQDLGQELTLEEEGLLEEHCSTYSLLEIAQVKQDLGQALTPEEQECLHQQNQLKGTAS
;
A
#
# COMPACT_ATOMS: atom_id res chain seq x y z
N ILE A 1 47.93 -9.02 -30.93
CA ILE A 1 46.60 -9.10 -30.29
C ILE A 1 46.05 -7.67 -30.27
N ASN A 2 45.23 -7.30 -31.25
CA ASN A 2 44.59 -5.99 -31.31
C ASN A 2 43.12 -6.16 -30.90
N ASN A 3 42.77 -5.67 -29.71
CA ASN A 3 41.40 -5.56 -29.22
C ASN A 3 40.68 -4.46 -30.01
N HIS A 4 40.07 -4.81 -31.14
CA HIS A 4 38.93 -4.05 -31.63
C HIS A 4 37.70 -4.54 -30.86
N LEU A 5 37.47 -3.92 -29.69
CA LEU A 5 36.12 -3.88 -29.12
C LEU A 5 35.21 -3.30 -30.20
N MET A 6 34.34 -4.16 -30.73
CA MET A 6 33.23 -3.79 -31.60
C MET A 6 32.38 -2.76 -30.85
N SER A 7 32.64 -1.47 -31.10
CA SER A 7 31.66 -0.41 -30.89
C SER A 7 30.52 -0.69 -31.86
N VAL A 8 29.61 -1.58 -31.45
CA VAL A 8 28.30 -1.67 -32.07
C VAL A 8 27.61 -0.36 -31.70
N SER A 9 27.85 0.66 -32.52
CA SER A 9 27.06 1.88 -32.54
C SER A 9 25.66 1.46 -32.94
N GLN A 10 24.89 0.98 -31.97
CA GLN A 10 23.48 0.68 -32.14
C GLN A 10 22.85 2.01 -32.54
N ALA A 11 22.50 2.13 -33.82
CA ALA A 11 21.90 3.33 -34.36
C ALA A 11 20.61 3.58 -33.56
N PHE A 12 20.67 4.49 -32.60
CA PHE A 12 19.51 4.86 -31.81
C PHE A 12 18.47 5.41 -32.79
N THR A 13 17.37 4.70 -32.93
CA THR A 13 16.27 5.15 -33.78
C THR A 13 15.66 6.35 -33.09
N TYR A 14 16.02 7.55 -33.53
CA TYR A 14 15.45 8.78 -33.01
C TYR A 14 13.96 8.83 -33.37
N ILE A 15 13.10 8.80 -32.35
CA ILE A 15 11.65 8.85 -32.53
C ILE A 15 11.21 10.30 -32.52
N LYS A 16 10.70 10.74 -33.67
CA LYS A 16 10.20 12.10 -33.86
C LYS A 16 9.07 12.40 -32.88
N GLY A 17 9.14 13.56 -32.24
CA GLY A 17 8.11 14.05 -31.31
C GLY A 17 8.29 13.62 -29.86
N VAL A 18 9.25 12.73 -29.56
CA VAL A 18 9.62 12.33 -28.20
C VAL A 18 10.82 13.18 -27.71
N PRO A 19 10.89 13.59 -26.44
CA PRO A 19 12.01 14.37 -25.91
C PRO A 19 13.36 13.68 -26.16
N LYS A 20 14.40 14.48 -26.45
CA LYS A 20 15.74 13.96 -26.80
C LYS A 20 16.32 13.07 -25.69
N LYS A 21 16.21 13.50 -24.43
CA LYS A 21 16.70 12.77 -23.26
C LYS A 21 16.03 11.40 -23.13
N VAL A 22 14.72 11.33 -23.34
CA VAL A 22 13.95 10.08 -23.35
C VAL A 22 14.41 9.16 -24.48
N ASN A 23 14.54 9.69 -25.70
CA ASN A 23 15.02 8.92 -26.86
C ASN A 23 16.40 8.30 -26.61
N GLN A 24 17.34 9.07 -26.07
CA GLN A 24 18.71 8.60 -25.84
C GLN A 24 18.78 7.39 -24.90
N VAL A 25 17.90 7.32 -23.91
CA VAL A 25 17.94 6.27 -22.88
C VAL A 25 17.02 5.10 -23.23
N TYR A 26 15.82 5.39 -23.75
CA TYR A 26 14.74 4.41 -23.80
C TYR A 26 14.33 3.96 -25.20
N ALA A 27 14.84 4.57 -26.28
CA ALA A 27 14.45 4.20 -27.64
C ALA A 27 14.81 2.75 -27.99
N GLY A 28 15.93 2.24 -27.46
CA GLY A 28 16.33 0.84 -27.64
C GLY A 28 15.42 -0.16 -26.93
N LYS A 29 14.78 0.25 -25.82
CA LYS A 29 13.95 -0.64 -24.99
C LYS A 29 12.49 -0.66 -25.45
N TYR A 30 11.90 0.51 -25.65
CA TYR A 30 10.46 0.64 -25.93
C TYR A 30 10.15 0.93 -27.40
N GLY A 31 11.13 1.31 -28.20
CA GLY A 31 10.92 1.65 -29.61
C GLY A 31 9.76 2.62 -29.80
N HIS A 32 8.92 2.37 -30.81
CA HIS A 32 7.78 3.21 -31.14
C HIS A 32 6.75 3.42 -30.02
N GLN A 33 6.70 2.53 -29.01
CA GLN A 33 5.80 2.69 -27.86
C GLN A 33 6.10 3.98 -27.06
N LEU A 34 7.32 4.51 -27.16
CA LEU A 34 7.66 5.82 -26.57
C LEU A 34 6.77 6.95 -27.08
N GLN A 35 6.29 6.87 -28.31
CA GLN A 35 5.39 7.88 -28.86
C GLN A 35 4.03 7.84 -28.15
N ASP A 36 3.51 6.63 -27.89
CA ASP A 36 2.26 6.44 -27.15
C ASP A 36 2.41 6.90 -25.69
N PHE A 37 3.52 6.52 -25.06
CA PHE A 37 3.86 6.94 -23.70
C PHE A 37 3.93 8.46 -23.59
N TYR A 38 4.62 9.12 -24.52
CA TYR A 38 4.72 10.56 -24.51
C TYR A 38 3.37 11.24 -24.78
N ALA A 39 2.53 10.69 -25.65
CA ALA A 39 1.17 11.18 -25.86
C ALA A 39 0.32 11.10 -24.57
N ARG A 40 0.49 10.05 -23.76
CA ARG A 40 -0.17 9.92 -22.45
C ARG A 40 0.30 10.97 -21.46
N ILE A 41 1.61 11.22 -21.38
CA ILE A 41 2.19 12.29 -20.55
C ILE A 41 1.65 13.66 -20.97
N GLN A 42 1.60 13.95 -22.28
CA GLN A 42 1.02 15.20 -22.78
C GLN A 42 -0.47 15.35 -22.44
N ASN A 43 -1.23 14.26 -22.48
CA ASN A 43 -2.63 14.27 -22.06
C ASN A 43 -2.77 14.51 -20.55
N ALA A 44 -1.84 14.01 -19.74
CA ALA A 44 -1.79 14.27 -18.31
C ALA A 44 -1.54 15.77 -18.04
N ALA A 45 -0.54 16.37 -18.70
CA ALA A 45 -0.27 17.80 -18.61
C ALA A 45 -1.49 18.65 -19.01
N LYS A 46 -2.17 18.29 -20.11
CA LYS A 46 -3.40 18.97 -20.55
C LYS A 46 -4.54 18.84 -19.54
N ALA A 47 -4.65 17.70 -18.87
CA ALA A 47 -5.67 17.51 -17.83
C ALA A 47 -5.36 18.41 -16.63
N VAL A 48 -4.14 18.36 -16.10
CA VAL A 48 -3.75 19.21 -14.97
C VAL A 48 -3.89 20.69 -15.30
N LYS A 49 -3.46 21.14 -16.49
CA LYS A 49 -3.67 22.53 -16.95
C LYS A 49 -5.14 22.95 -16.93
N ARG A 50 -6.08 22.06 -17.25
CA ARG A 50 -7.52 22.37 -17.20
C ARG A 50 -8.03 22.41 -15.77
N ASP A 51 -7.50 21.53 -14.91
CA ASP A 51 -7.98 21.37 -13.54
C ASP A 51 -7.44 22.48 -12.61
N THR A 52 -6.24 23.00 -12.88
CA THR A 52 -5.55 23.98 -12.03
C THR A 52 -5.44 25.37 -12.64
N GLU A 53 -5.81 25.53 -13.92
CA GLU A 53 -5.65 26.77 -14.71
C GLU A 53 -4.22 27.31 -14.81
N ILE A 54 -3.21 26.53 -14.39
CA ILE A 54 -1.80 26.92 -14.41
C ILE A 54 -1.14 26.52 -15.73
N GLU A 55 -0.24 27.37 -16.21
CA GLU A 55 0.55 27.10 -17.40
C GLU A 55 1.70 26.13 -17.09
N ILE A 56 1.73 25.01 -17.83
CA ILE A 56 2.80 24.03 -17.76
C ILE A 56 3.70 24.23 -18.97
N GLU A 57 4.96 24.55 -18.71
CA GLU A 57 5.94 24.81 -19.75
C GLU A 57 6.38 23.53 -20.45
N LYS A 58 6.84 23.67 -21.69
CA LYS A 58 7.33 22.54 -22.49
C LYS A 58 8.51 21.82 -21.83
N GLU A 59 9.39 22.56 -21.16
CA GLU A 59 10.55 22.01 -20.47
C GLU A 59 10.12 21.14 -19.28
N GLN A 60 9.15 21.60 -18.50
CA GLN A 60 8.54 20.82 -17.41
C GLN A 60 7.90 19.52 -17.92
N VAL A 61 7.21 19.57 -19.07
CA VAL A 61 6.66 18.37 -19.71
C VAL A 61 7.76 17.39 -20.12
N HIS A 62 8.89 17.88 -20.63
CA HIS A 62 10.02 17.04 -21.01
C HIS A 62 10.72 16.40 -19.79
N ASP A 63 10.86 17.13 -18.70
CA ASP A 63 11.46 16.62 -17.47
C ASP A 63 10.55 15.58 -16.82
N ILE A 64 9.26 15.87 -16.69
CA ILE A 64 8.26 14.92 -16.19
C ILE A 64 8.16 13.69 -17.10
N ALA A 65 8.30 13.85 -18.43
CA ALA A 65 8.34 12.71 -19.34
C ALA A 65 9.50 11.76 -19.03
N TYR A 66 10.69 12.30 -18.73
CA TYR A 66 11.83 11.48 -18.36
C TYR A 66 11.59 10.73 -17.05
N THR A 67 11.18 11.44 -15.99
CA THR A 67 10.96 10.82 -14.67
C THR A 67 9.79 9.83 -14.67
N SER A 68 8.71 10.11 -15.42
CA SER A 68 7.58 9.21 -15.57
C SER A 68 7.96 7.91 -16.28
N ILE A 69 8.79 7.97 -17.32
CA ILE A 69 9.26 6.77 -18.02
C ILE A 69 10.20 5.95 -17.15
N VAL A 70 11.07 6.60 -16.37
CA VAL A 70 11.90 5.92 -15.35
C VAL A 70 11.01 5.18 -14.33
N GLY A 71 9.95 5.83 -13.84
CA GLY A 71 8.99 5.21 -12.93
C GLY A 71 8.28 4.00 -13.54
N LEU A 72 7.78 4.15 -14.78
CA LEU A 72 7.17 3.04 -15.52
C LEU A 72 8.17 1.88 -15.70
N ASP A 73 9.42 2.19 -16.03
CA ASP A 73 10.46 1.18 -16.28
C ASP A 73 10.72 0.29 -15.08
N LYS A 74 10.78 0.91 -13.90
CA LYS A 74 10.92 0.22 -12.62
C LYS A 74 9.76 -0.73 -12.37
N TYR A 75 8.52 -0.24 -12.54
CA TYR A 75 7.32 -1.06 -12.39
C TYR A 75 7.27 -2.24 -13.36
N VAL A 76 7.58 -2.00 -14.65
CA VAL A 76 7.62 -3.06 -15.66
C VAL A 76 8.68 -4.10 -15.30
N HIS A 77 9.84 -3.68 -14.81
CA HIS A 77 10.90 -4.58 -14.37
C HIS A 77 10.45 -5.46 -13.20
N GLU A 78 9.86 -4.87 -12.16
CA GLU A 78 9.36 -5.58 -10.98
C GLU A 78 8.22 -6.54 -11.33
N ALA A 79 7.26 -6.09 -12.14
CA ALA A 79 6.12 -6.90 -12.56
C ALA A 79 6.58 -8.12 -13.40
N ASN A 80 7.58 -7.94 -14.26
CA ASN A 80 8.17 -9.04 -15.02
C ASN A 80 8.89 -10.06 -14.13
N GLN A 81 9.58 -9.62 -13.06
CA GLN A 81 10.21 -10.55 -12.11
C GLN A 81 9.19 -11.41 -11.37
N GLN A 82 7.98 -10.88 -11.14
CA GLN A 82 6.87 -11.58 -10.51
C GLN A 82 6.05 -12.44 -11.48
N GLY A 83 6.45 -12.52 -12.76
CA GLY A 83 5.73 -13.27 -13.80
C GLY A 83 4.49 -12.57 -14.34
N ASN A 84 4.23 -11.32 -13.92
CA ASN A 84 3.06 -10.52 -14.32
C ASN A 84 3.46 -9.45 -15.33
N SER A 85 3.76 -9.83 -16.57
CA SER A 85 4.13 -8.87 -17.61
C SER A 85 2.96 -7.92 -17.95
N LEU A 86 3.22 -6.62 -17.94
CA LEU A 86 2.22 -5.60 -18.25
C LEU A 86 1.92 -5.51 -19.76
N SER A 87 0.63 -5.38 -20.10
CA SER A 87 0.22 -5.09 -21.48
C SER A 87 0.56 -3.63 -21.84
N LEU A 88 0.66 -3.33 -23.15
CA LEU A 88 0.87 -1.94 -23.61
C LEU A 88 -0.21 -0.98 -23.10
N ARG A 89 -1.45 -1.48 -23.00
CA ARG A 89 -2.57 -0.71 -22.48
C ARG A 89 -2.37 -0.35 -21.01
N ASP A 90 -1.93 -1.32 -20.20
CA ASP A 90 -1.66 -1.10 -18.77
C ASP A 90 -0.46 -0.18 -18.56
N MET A 91 0.59 -0.34 -19.37
CA MET A 91 1.73 0.59 -19.37
C MET A 91 1.29 2.03 -19.70
N CYS A 92 0.44 2.20 -20.72
CA CYS A 92 -0.11 3.51 -21.08
C CYS A 92 -1.02 4.11 -20.01
N ARG A 93 -1.77 3.27 -19.28
CA ARG A 93 -2.60 3.69 -18.14
C ARG A 93 -1.72 4.12 -16.98
N LEU A 94 -0.72 3.31 -16.65
CA LEU A 94 0.19 3.56 -15.54
C LEU A 94 1.01 4.83 -15.76
N ILE A 95 1.60 5.00 -16.93
CA ILE A 95 2.41 6.19 -17.22
C ILE A 95 1.57 7.48 -17.22
N TYR A 96 0.31 7.41 -17.64
CA TYR A 96 -0.61 8.55 -17.52
C TYR A 96 -0.80 8.95 -16.06
N GLN A 97 -1.01 7.97 -15.16
CA GLN A 97 -1.21 8.24 -13.73
C GLN A 97 0.06 8.77 -13.07
N ILE A 98 1.22 8.15 -13.34
CA ILE A 98 2.52 8.62 -12.84
C ILE A 98 2.75 10.08 -13.24
N ALA A 99 2.56 10.40 -14.52
CA ALA A 99 2.74 11.75 -15.03
C ALA A 99 1.74 12.73 -14.43
N LYS A 100 0.46 12.35 -14.34
CA LYS A 100 -0.60 13.18 -13.76
C LYS A 100 -0.28 13.57 -12.32
N ASN A 101 0.17 12.62 -11.51
CA ASN A 101 0.56 12.88 -10.12
C ASN A 101 1.77 13.83 -10.05
N GLN A 102 2.81 13.60 -10.87
CA GLN A 102 3.98 14.48 -10.94
C GLN A 102 3.62 15.92 -11.37
N PHE A 103 2.67 16.08 -12.29
CA PHE A 103 2.19 17.41 -12.67
C PHE A 103 1.40 18.09 -11.55
N TYR A 104 0.59 17.38 -10.77
CA TYR A 104 -0.07 17.99 -9.62
C TYR A 104 0.92 18.35 -8.51
N GLU A 105 1.93 17.52 -8.25
CA GLU A 105 3.00 17.84 -7.29
C GLU A 105 3.77 19.10 -7.71
N LEU A 106 4.04 19.26 -9.01
CA LEU A 106 4.67 20.44 -9.57
C LEU A 106 3.82 21.71 -9.35
N VAL A 107 2.50 21.58 -9.51
CA VAL A 107 1.57 22.72 -9.48
C VAL A 107 1.10 23.05 -8.06
N ASN A 108 1.07 22.08 -7.14
CA ASN A 108 0.69 22.27 -5.75
C ASN A 108 1.72 21.59 -4.82
N PRO A 109 2.89 22.21 -4.60
CA PRO A 109 3.93 21.65 -3.75
C PRO A 109 3.50 21.73 -2.28
N LYS A 110 2.82 20.67 -1.80
CA LYS A 110 2.42 20.41 -0.41
C LYS A 110 1.46 21.45 0.21
N GLY A 111 0.16 21.13 0.13
CA GLY A 111 -0.89 21.85 0.88
C GLY A 111 -2.29 21.23 0.81
N GLN A 112 -2.52 20.19 -0.01
CA GLN A 112 -3.77 19.43 -0.06
C GLN A 112 -3.43 17.95 -0.23
N ASP A 113 -4.02 17.10 0.61
CA ASP A 113 -3.89 15.64 0.62
C ASP A 113 -4.33 15.03 -0.72
N TYR A 114 -3.44 15.07 -1.71
CA TYR A 114 -3.50 14.12 -2.81
C TYR A 114 -2.69 12.91 -2.37
N SER A 115 -3.41 11.89 -1.93
CA SER A 115 -2.89 10.57 -1.58
C SER A 115 -1.83 10.14 -2.59
N SER A 116 -0.61 9.90 -2.10
CA SER A 116 0.47 9.36 -2.90
C SER A 116 0.05 7.98 -3.40
N VAL A 117 -0.25 7.87 -4.69
CA VAL A 117 -0.72 6.63 -5.34
C VAL A 117 0.43 5.64 -5.55
N TYR A 118 1.18 5.36 -4.49
CA TYR A 118 2.09 4.22 -4.40
C TYR A 118 1.64 3.20 -3.34
N ALA A 119 0.53 3.44 -2.62
CA ALA A 119 0.14 2.54 -1.54
C ALA A 119 -0.49 1.22 -2.00
N ASN A 120 -1.35 1.16 -3.04
CA ASN A 120 -2.02 -0.09 -3.43
C ASN A 120 -2.44 -0.12 -4.91
N GLN A 121 -1.56 -0.54 -5.82
CA GLN A 121 -1.94 -0.76 -7.24
C GLN A 121 -2.13 -2.23 -7.64
N GLN A 122 -2.23 -3.16 -6.67
CA GLN A 122 -2.53 -4.55 -6.97
C GLN A 122 -4.03 -4.85 -7.13
N GLU A 123 -4.94 -3.95 -6.75
CA GLU A 123 -6.39 -4.27 -6.76
C GLU A 123 -7.18 -3.82 -8.00
N VAL A 124 -6.58 -3.17 -9.00
CA VAL A 124 -7.36 -2.58 -10.13
C VAL A 124 -6.87 -3.01 -11.52
N ILE A 125 -6.43 -4.26 -11.65
CA ILE A 125 -6.03 -4.83 -12.95
C ILE A 125 -6.98 -5.95 -13.44
N HIS A 126 -7.99 -6.33 -12.63
CA HIS A 126 -8.90 -7.45 -12.97
C HIS A 126 -10.40 -7.12 -12.94
N ASN A 127 -10.81 -5.88 -13.19
CA ASN A 127 -12.24 -5.56 -13.37
C ASN A 127 -12.44 -4.60 -14.54
N GLU A 128 -12.50 -5.14 -15.75
CA GLU A 128 -13.02 -4.41 -16.92
C GLU A 128 -14.20 -5.17 -17.52
N SER A 129 -15.42 -4.75 -17.16
CA SER A 129 -16.64 -5.07 -17.90
C SER A 129 -17.02 -3.88 -18.80
N GLN A 130 -16.92 -4.13 -20.10
CA GLN A 130 -17.49 -3.46 -21.28
C GLN A 130 -18.60 -2.41 -21.04
N THR A 131 -18.49 -1.23 -21.67
CA THR A 131 -19.30 -0.79 -22.82
C THR A 131 -19.14 0.71 -23.12
N THR A 132 -19.11 1.00 -24.42
CA THR A 132 -18.92 2.30 -25.08
C THR A 132 -20.23 3.09 -25.15
N THR A 133 -20.24 4.38 -24.78
CA THR A 133 -20.85 5.49 -25.56
C THR A 133 -20.58 6.86 -24.93
N LEU A 134 -19.99 7.77 -25.70
CA LEU A 134 -19.64 9.12 -25.27
C LEU A 134 -20.86 10.05 -25.39
N ALA A 135 -21.45 10.46 -24.27
CA ALA A 135 -22.52 11.48 -24.23
C ALA A 135 -22.03 12.73 -23.48
N LYS A 136 -22.34 13.92 -24.05
CA LYS A 136 -21.97 15.24 -23.52
C LYS A 136 -22.45 15.43 -22.06
N PRO A 137 -21.65 16.04 -21.18
CA PRO A 137 -22.00 16.14 -19.77
C PRO A 137 -23.15 17.15 -19.58
N LYS A 138 -24.36 16.64 -19.33
CA LYS A 138 -25.38 17.39 -18.59
C LYS A 138 -24.93 17.39 -17.13
N HIS A 139 -24.94 18.56 -16.49
CA HIS A 139 -24.62 18.73 -15.09
C HIS A 139 -25.68 17.97 -14.24
N ILE A 140 -25.39 16.71 -13.92
CA ILE A 140 -26.21 15.89 -13.03
C ILE A 140 -25.57 16.02 -11.65
N ILE A 141 -26.19 16.83 -10.78
CA ILE A 141 -25.91 16.75 -9.35
C ILE A 141 -26.53 15.44 -8.87
N ARG A 142 -25.73 14.38 -8.83
CA ARG A 142 -26.11 13.17 -8.12
C ARG A 142 -26.00 13.49 -6.64
N LYS A 143 -27.14 13.58 -5.94
CA LYS A 143 -27.12 13.33 -4.50
C LYS A 143 -26.79 11.85 -4.36
N GLU A 144 -25.57 11.56 -3.93
CA GLU A 144 -25.14 10.20 -3.62
C GLU A 144 -26.10 9.65 -2.57
N LEU A 145 -26.95 8.72 -2.99
CA LEU A 145 -27.91 8.09 -2.09
C LEU A 145 -27.09 7.05 -1.34
N VAL A 146 -26.73 7.38 -0.10
CA VAL A 146 -26.07 6.47 0.82
C VAL A 146 -26.84 5.15 0.81
N PRO A 147 -26.21 4.03 0.41
CA PRO A 147 -26.87 2.75 0.34
C PRO A 147 -27.48 2.40 1.70
N ASP A 148 -28.66 1.77 1.70
CA ASP A 148 -29.37 1.46 2.95
C ASP A 148 -28.54 0.54 3.88
N TRP A 149 -27.60 -0.24 3.33
CA TRP A 149 -26.65 -1.01 4.12
C TRP A 149 -25.63 -0.14 4.88
N LEU A 150 -25.22 1.01 4.34
CA LEU A 150 -24.32 1.94 5.03
C LEU A 150 -25.07 2.74 6.11
N LYS A 151 -26.39 2.96 5.93
CA LYS A 151 -27.25 3.50 7.00
C LYS A 151 -27.53 2.50 8.11
N ALA A 152 -27.56 1.21 7.78
CA ALA A 152 -27.74 0.15 8.77
C ALA A 152 -26.55 0.05 9.74
N GLU A 153 -25.35 0.39 9.28
CA GLU A 153 -24.13 0.42 10.11
C GLU A 153 -24.06 1.70 10.98
N GLN A 154 -24.55 2.84 10.48
CA GLN A 154 -24.64 4.08 11.27
C GLN A 154 -25.79 4.10 12.29
N GLN A 155 -26.77 3.21 12.18
CA GLN A 155 -27.82 3.01 13.19
C GLN A 155 -27.47 1.92 14.21
N GLN A 156 -26.23 1.38 14.17
CA GLN A 156 -25.68 0.51 15.21
C GLN A 156 -24.79 1.26 16.21
N GLU A 157 -24.99 2.55 16.37
CA GLU A 157 -24.60 3.22 17.61
C GLU A 157 -25.72 3.02 18.65
N GLU A 158 -25.33 2.47 19.81
CA GLU A 158 -26.14 2.07 20.96
C GLU A 158 -26.72 0.64 20.96
N ALA A 159 -25.81 -0.33 21.07
CA ALA A 159 -25.88 -1.26 22.20
C ALA A 159 -24.46 -1.65 22.61
N PRO A 160 -24.00 -1.37 23.85
CA PRO A 160 -22.80 -2.01 24.37
C PRO A 160 -23.18 -3.47 24.59
N LYS A 161 -23.02 -4.31 23.56
CA LYS A 161 -22.78 -5.71 23.83
C LYS A 161 -21.34 -5.76 24.29
N GLU A 162 -21.16 -5.70 25.61
CA GLU A 162 -20.02 -6.30 26.27
C GLU A 162 -20.02 -7.78 25.84
N ALA A 163 -19.46 -8.05 24.67
CA ALA A 163 -19.00 -9.38 24.37
C ALA A 163 -17.88 -9.58 25.39
N GLU A 164 -18.08 -10.50 26.34
CA GLU A 164 -17.03 -10.98 27.23
C GLU A 164 -15.91 -11.54 26.33
N ILE A 165 -14.99 -10.66 25.97
CA ILE A 165 -13.76 -11.02 25.26
C ILE A 165 -12.95 -11.89 26.20
N SER A 166 -12.46 -13.02 25.69
CA SER A 166 -11.63 -13.92 26.48
C SER A 166 -10.36 -13.19 26.93
N LEU A 167 -9.81 -13.58 28.09
CA LEU A 167 -8.55 -13.05 28.60
C LEU A 167 -7.42 -13.14 27.55
N ASP A 168 -7.38 -14.24 26.80
CA ASP A 168 -6.40 -14.44 25.72
C ASP A 168 -6.56 -13.41 24.58
N GLN A 169 -7.81 -13.05 24.25
CA GLN A 169 -8.11 -12.06 23.22
C GLN A 169 -7.78 -10.65 23.69
N GLN A 170 -7.96 -10.37 24.99
CA GLN A 170 -7.54 -9.11 25.60
C GLN A 170 -6.01 -8.94 25.53
N LEU A 171 -5.26 -9.99 25.88
CA LEU A 171 -3.81 -9.98 25.81
C LEU A 171 -3.28 -9.86 24.37
N GLU A 172 -3.91 -10.53 23.41
CA GLU A 172 -3.56 -10.40 21.98
C GLU A 172 -3.77 -8.97 21.46
N MET A 173 -4.88 -8.33 21.86
CA MET A 173 -5.15 -6.94 21.51
C MET A 173 -4.13 -5.98 22.14
N ILE A 174 -3.74 -6.20 23.40
CA ILE A 174 -2.72 -5.41 24.09
C ILE A 174 -1.37 -5.52 23.37
N GLN A 175 -0.97 -6.73 22.94
CA GLN A 175 0.26 -6.94 22.17
C GLN A 175 0.23 -6.19 20.83
N LEU A 176 -0.88 -6.25 20.10
CA LEU A 176 -1.05 -5.52 18.84
C LEU A 176 -0.95 -4.00 19.03
N LYS A 177 -1.50 -3.46 20.12
CA LYS A 177 -1.37 -2.04 20.45
C LYS A 177 0.09 -1.62 20.66
N GLN A 178 0.85 -2.44 21.38
CA GLN A 178 2.28 -2.20 21.60
C GLN A 178 3.08 -2.24 20.29
N ASP A 179 2.80 -3.21 19.42
CA ASP A 179 3.44 -3.34 18.09
C ASP A 179 3.16 -2.13 17.18
N LEU A 180 1.97 -1.53 17.34
CA LEU A 180 1.55 -0.32 16.62
C LEU A 180 2.04 0.98 17.29
N GLY A 181 2.76 0.90 18.41
CA GLY A 181 3.28 2.07 19.14
C GLY A 181 2.19 2.90 19.82
N GLN A 182 1.06 2.29 20.18
CA GLN A 182 -0.02 2.93 20.92
C GLN A 182 0.22 2.88 22.43
N GLU A 183 -0.22 3.92 23.14
CA GLU A 183 -0.16 3.97 24.61
C GLU A 183 -1.25 3.06 25.21
N LEU A 184 -0.88 2.21 26.17
CA LEU A 184 -1.81 1.32 26.86
C LEU A 184 -2.59 2.11 27.92
N THR A 185 -3.81 1.67 28.21
CA THR A 185 -4.54 2.21 29.36
C THR A 185 -4.01 1.60 30.67
N LEU A 186 -4.23 2.27 31.81
CA LEU A 186 -3.82 1.75 33.12
C LEU A 186 -4.41 0.36 33.44
N GLU A 187 -5.59 0.06 32.91
CA GLU A 187 -6.23 -1.26 33.07
C GLU A 187 -5.53 -2.33 32.23
N GLU A 188 -5.09 -1.99 31.01
CA GLU A 188 -4.34 -2.87 30.12
C GLU A 188 -2.92 -3.15 30.65
N GLU A 189 -2.27 -2.13 31.21
CA GLU A 189 -0.97 -2.27 31.87
C GLU A 189 -1.04 -3.19 33.09
N GLY A 190 -2.05 -3.00 33.95
CA GLY A 190 -2.27 -3.85 35.12
C GLY A 190 -2.56 -5.31 34.75
N LEU A 191 -3.37 -5.53 33.72
CA LEU A 191 -3.70 -6.89 33.23
C LEU A 191 -2.47 -7.60 32.64
N LEU A 192 -1.62 -6.87 31.91
CA LEU A 192 -0.37 -7.41 31.39
C LEU A 192 0.63 -7.75 32.51
N GLU A 193 0.75 -6.89 33.52
CA GLU A 193 1.62 -7.10 34.68
C GLU A 193 1.19 -8.30 35.53
N GLU A 194 -0.12 -8.43 35.79
CA GLU A 194 -0.69 -9.55 36.53
C GLU A 194 -0.46 -10.88 35.78
N HIS A 195 -0.70 -10.89 34.47
CA HIS A 195 -0.48 -12.08 33.64
C HIS A 195 1.01 -12.48 33.59
N CYS A 196 1.92 -11.51 33.42
CA CYS A 196 3.36 -11.76 33.44
C CYS A 196 3.84 -12.29 34.80
N SER A 197 3.34 -11.71 35.89
CA SER A 197 3.69 -12.14 37.26
C SER A 197 3.20 -13.55 37.55
N THR A 198 1.99 -13.88 37.11
CA THR A 198 1.38 -15.21 37.29
C THR A 198 2.13 -16.27 36.49
N TYR A 199 2.45 -15.98 35.22
CA TYR A 199 3.21 -16.90 34.37
C TYR A 199 4.64 -17.11 34.89
N SER A 200 5.28 -16.05 35.38
CA SER A 200 6.62 -16.10 36.01
C SER A 200 6.61 -16.96 37.27
N LEU A 201 5.63 -16.79 38.16
CA LEU A 201 5.48 -17.62 39.36
C LEU A 201 5.27 -19.10 38.99
N LEU A 202 4.45 -19.37 37.98
CA LEU A 202 4.16 -20.72 37.50
C LEU A 202 5.40 -21.40 36.92
N GLU A 203 6.18 -20.68 36.12
CA GLU A 203 7.43 -21.18 35.54
C GLU A 203 8.44 -21.52 36.64
N ILE A 204 8.59 -20.64 37.64
CA ILE A 204 9.45 -20.89 38.81
C ILE A 204 8.98 -22.12 39.60
N ALA A 205 7.67 -22.24 39.85
CA ALA A 205 7.09 -23.37 40.57
C ALA A 205 7.31 -24.70 39.83
N GLN A 206 7.12 -24.72 38.51
CA GLN A 206 7.36 -25.89 37.67
C GLN A 206 8.84 -26.31 37.70
N VAL A 207 9.76 -25.37 37.55
CA VAL A 207 11.21 -25.63 37.60
C VAL A 207 11.62 -26.17 38.97
N LYS A 208 11.12 -25.60 40.07
CA LYS A 208 11.38 -26.10 41.42
C LYS A 208 10.85 -27.52 41.63
N GLN A 209 9.65 -27.80 41.13
CA GLN A 209 9.05 -29.13 41.19
C GLN A 209 9.91 -30.17 40.45
N ASP A 210 10.38 -29.84 39.26
CA ASP A 210 11.24 -30.71 38.43
C ASP A 210 12.62 -30.95 39.08
N LEU A 211 13.14 -29.95 39.81
CA LEU A 211 14.38 -30.04 40.56
C LEU A 211 14.23 -30.67 41.95
N GLY A 212 13.01 -31.06 42.36
CA GLY A 212 12.73 -31.65 43.66
C GLY A 212 12.93 -30.69 44.84
N GLN A 213 12.86 -29.38 44.61
CA GLN A 213 13.00 -28.34 45.62
C GLN A 213 11.67 -28.12 46.37
N ALA A 214 11.76 -27.62 47.60
CA ALA A 214 10.57 -27.30 48.40
C ALA A 214 9.82 -26.11 47.78
N LEU A 215 8.53 -26.29 47.50
CA LEU A 215 7.63 -25.25 47.00
C LEU A 215 7.06 -24.44 48.17
N THR A 216 6.90 -23.14 47.98
CA THR A 216 6.12 -22.33 48.93
C THR A 216 4.62 -22.62 48.77
N PRO A 217 3.78 -22.31 49.77
CA PRO A 217 2.33 -22.52 49.69
C PRO A 217 1.70 -21.87 48.45
N GLU A 218 2.17 -20.68 48.07
CA GLU A 218 1.69 -19.91 46.91
C GLU A 218 2.06 -20.59 45.58
N GLU A 219 3.29 -21.12 45.48
CA GLU A 219 3.77 -21.88 44.31
C GLU A 219 2.98 -23.21 44.15
N GLN A 220 2.66 -23.86 45.27
CA GLN A 220 1.89 -25.10 45.29
C GLN A 220 0.43 -24.87 44.86
N GLU A 221 -0.18 -23.77 45.31
CA GLU A 221 -1.54 -23.39 44.92
C GLU A 221 -1.61 -23.02 43.42
N CYS A 222 -0.62 -22.29 42.91
CA CYS A 222 -0.52 -21.93 41.49
C CYS A 222 -0.47 -23.18 40.58
N LEU A 223 0.38 -24.16 40.89
CA LEU A 223 0.45 -25.43 40.15
C LEU A 223 -0.87 -26.23 40.25
N HIS A 224 -1.53 -26.21 41.41
CA HIS A 224 -2.81 -26.89 41.60
C HIS A 224 -3.93 -26.29 40.75
N GLN A 225 -4.00 -24.96 40.63
CA GLN A 225 -4.96 -24.27 39.76
C GLN A 225 -4.71 -24.59 38.27
N GLN A 226 -3.44 -24.60 37.82
CA GLN A 226 -3.12 -24.96 36.45
C GLN A 226 -3.50 -26.42 36.10
N ASN A 227 -3.28 -27.35 37.03
CA ASN A 227 -3.63 -28.77 36.81
C ASN A 227 -5.15 -28.99 36.76
N GLN A 228 -5.93 -28.21 37.51
CA GLN A 228 -7.40 -28.24 37.41
C GLN A 228 -7.90 -27.72 36.06
N LEU A 229 -7.28 -26.66 35.52
CA LEU A 229 -7.61 -26.11 34.19
C LEU A 229 -7.27 -27.07 33.06
N LYS A 230 -6.22 -27.91 33.21
CA LYS A 230 -5.89 -28.97 32.24
C LYS A 230 -6.82 -30.19 32.34
N GLY A 231 -7.40 -30.46 33.52
CA GLY A 231 -8.24 -31.62 33.79
C GLY A 231 -9.67 -31.54 33.23
N THR A 232 -10.14 -30.36 32.83
CA THR A 232 -11.48 -30.13 32.26
C THR A 232 -11.55 -30.33 30.73
N ALA A 233 -10.45 -30.71 30.08
CA ALA A 233 -10.34 -30.92 28.64
C ALA A 233 -10.36 -32.40 28.18
N SER A 234 -10.94 -33.32 28.98
CA SER A 234 -11.13 -34.75 28.61
C SER A 234 -12.59 -35.10 28.32
#